data_AF-A0A525I9G3-F1
#
_entry.id   AF-A0A525I9G3-F1
#
_cell.length_a   1.000
_cell.length_b   1.000
_cell.length_c   1.000
_cell.angle_alpha   90.00
_cell.angle_beta   90.00
_cell.angle_gamma   90.00
#
_symmetry.space_group_name_H-M   'P 1'
#
loop_
_entity.id
_entity.type
_entity.pdbx_description
1 polymer ?
#
loop_
_entity_poly.entity_id
_entity_poly.type
_entity_poly.pdbx_seq_one_letter_code
_entity_poly.pdbx_strand_id
1 'polypeptide(L)'
;MAGGPSATRRMRRHREGRIMTTDLWYLALTAGLTAALWIPYIACQVMTNGPLSGENYVNPTPRPVPLWGQRAHRAYLNAVESFAPFAALVIVANLAGKADAMTAFWATSFFWLRLVHAIVYWLAIPFVRTLVFTLGFVAVAGIFWEIVK
;
A
#
# COMPACT_ATOMS: atom_id res chain seq x y z
N MET A 1 -14.49 -47.07 -13.61
CA MET A 1 -13.16 -46.64 -13.11
C MET A 1 -12.97 -45.18 -13.51
N ALA A 2 -13.02 -44.25 -12.54
CA ALA A 2 -12.94 -42.82 -12.82
C ALA A 2 -11.49 -42.41 -13.12
N GLY A 3 -11.22 -42.02 -14.37
CA GLY A 3 -9.93 -41.48 -14.78
C GLY A 3 -9.68 -40.14 -14.10
N GLY A 4 -8.77 -40.11 -13.13
CA GLY A 4 -8.35 -38.89 -12.45
C GLY A 4 -7.84 -37.83 -13.45
N PRO A 5 -7.95 -36.53 -13.13
CA PRO A 5 -7.55 -35.47 -14.04
C PRO A 5 -6.08 -35.64 -14.49
N SER A 6 -5.86 -35.60 -15.81
CA SER A 6 -4.55 -35.80 -16.44
C SER A 6 -3.48 -34.87 -15.85
N ALA A 7 -2.23 -35.35 -15.78
CA ALA A 7 -1.09 -34.61 -15.23
C ALA A 7 -0.94 -33.20 -15.82
N THR A 8 -1.26 -33.04 -17.11
CA THR A 8 -1.27 -31.76 -17.84
C THR A 8 -2.34 -30.80 -17.31
N ARG A 9 -3.54 -31.29 -17.00
CA ARG A 9 -4.63 -30.49 -16.41
C ARG A 9 -4.29 -30.08 -14.98
N ARG A 10 -3.59 -30.95 -14.24
CA ARG A 10 -3.09 -30.66 -12.89
C ARG A 10 -1.99 -29.60 -12.91
N MET A 11 -1.03 -29.71 -13.82
CA MET A 11 0.03 -28.70 -14.01
C MET A 11 -0.50 -27.35 -14.46
N ARG A 12 -1.50 -27.34 -15.37
CA ARG A 12 -2.13 -26.10 -15.83
C ARG A 12 -2.87 -25.37 -14.70
N ARG A 13 -3.66 -26.08 -13.88
CA ARG A 13 -4.27 -25.52 -12.66
C ARG A 13 -3.22 -25.01 -11.66
N HIS A 14 -2.10 -25.70 -11.52
CA HIS A 14 -1.00 -25.30 -10.63
C HIS A 14 -0.21 -24.07 -11.13
N ARG A 15 -0.33 -23.75 -12.42
CA ARG A 15 0.29 -22.59 -13.07
C ARG A 15 -0.68 -21.41 -13.09
N GLU A 16 -1.95 -21.66 -13.36
CA GLU A 16 -3.06 -20.69 -13.23
C GLU A 16 -3.21 -20.22 -11.77
N GLY A 17 -3.08 -21.11 -10.79
CA GLY A 17 -3.05 -20.75 -9.36
C GLY A 17 -1.78 -20.03 -8.90
N ARG A 18 -0.80 -19.82 -9.80
CA ARG A 18 0.47 -19.14 -9.51
C ARG A 18 0.54 -17.72 -10.05
N ILE A 19 -0.37 -17.32 -10.93
CA ILE A 19 -0.40 -15.97 -11.51
C ILE A 19 -1.46 -15.19 -10.74
N MET A 20 -1.01 -14.33 -9.83
CA MET A 20 -1.91 -13.38 -9.15
C MET A 20 -2.50 -12.40 -10.17
N THR A 21 -3.74 -11.98 -9.95
CA THR A 21 -4.33 -10.89 -10.74
C THR A 21 -3.50 -9.63 -10.56
N THR A 22 -3.54 -8.75 -11.55
CA THR A 22 -2.78 -7.49 -11.52
C THR A 22 -3.17 -6.65 -10.29
N ASP A 23 -4.46 -6.64 -9.96
CA ASP A 23 -5.01 -6.01 -8.76
C ASP A 23 -4.36 -6.52 -7.47
N LEU A 24 -4.32 -7.84 -7.29
CA LEU A 24 -3.75 -8.44 -6.09
C LEU A 24 -2.23 -8.27 -6.02
N TRP A 25 -1.56 -8.21 -7.17
CA TRP A 25 -0.12 -7.93 -7.23
C TRP A 25 0.19 -6.50 -6.77
N TYR A 26 -0.56 -5.51 -7.25
CA TYR A 26 -0.41 -4.12 -6.79
C TYR A 26 -0.90 -3.91 -5.36
N LEU A 27 -1.87 -4.69 -4.89
CA LEU A 27 -2.21 -4.76 -3.47
C LEU A 27 -1.00 -5.20 -2.64
N ALA A 28 -0.34 -6.30 -3.03
CA ALA A 28 0.84 -6.80 -2.32
C ALA A 28 1.98 -5.78 -2.33
N LEU A 29 2.25 -5.12 -3.47
CA LEU A 29 3.24 -4.04 -3.53
C LEU A 29 2.91 -2.86 -2.62
N THR A 30 1.64 -2.42 -2.61
CA THR A 30 1.20 -1.29 -1.79
C THR A 30 1.27 -1.63 -0.31
N ALA A 31 0.96 -2.87 0.07
CA ALA A 31 1.14 -3.36 1.43
C ALA A 31 2.62 -3.33 1.82
N GLY A 32 3.51 -3.82 0.95
CA GLY A 32 4.96 -3.78 1.16
C GLY A 32 5.51 -2.35 1.29
N LEU A 33 5.07 -1.43 0.42
CA LEU A 33 5.40 -0.02 0.51
C LEU A 33 4.97 0.57 1.85
N THR A 34 3.70 0.38 2.24
CA THR A 34 3.15 0.91 3.50
C THR A 34 3.90 0.36 4.71
N ALA A 35 4.25 -0.93 4.69
CA ALA A 35 5.02 -1.60 5.74
C ALA A 35 6.47 -1.11 5.84
N ALA A 36 7.05 -0.52 4.79
CA ALA A 36 8.41 0.00 4.79
C ALA A 36 8.49 1.50 5.19
N LEU A 37 7.40 2.27 5.07
CA LEU A 37 7.43 3.73 5.23
C LEU A 37 7.71 4.22 6.66
N TRP A 38 7.65 3.36 7.68
CA TRP A 38 8.04 3.74 9.05
C TRP A 38 9.57 3.81 9.21
N ILE A 39 10.34 3.10 8.37
CA ILE A 39 11.80 2.96 8.50
C ILE A 39 12.51 4.31 8.51
N PRO A 40 12.24 5.27 7.60
CA PRO A 40 12.91 6.56 7.63
C PRO A 40 12.65 7.36 8.91
N TYR A 41 11.45 7.25 9.49
CA TYR A 41 11.13 7.92 10.75
C TYR A 41 11.91 7.30 11.92
N ILE A 42 12.02 5.98 11.98
CA ILE A 42 12.80 5.32 13.04
C ILE A 42 14.30 5.55 12.86
N ALA A 43 14.81 5.54 11.62
CA ALA A 43 16.18 5.96 11.35
C ALA A 43 16.44 7.38 11.86
N CYS A 44 15.52 8.33 11.61
CA CYS A 44 15.60 9.69 12.14
C CYS A 44 15.65 9.72 13.67
N GLN A 45 14.78 8.96 14.33
CA GLN A 45 14.72 8.85 15.79
C GLN A 45 16.04 8.35 16.37
N VAL A 46 16.62 7.29 15.79
CA VAL A 46 17.89 6.72 16.25
C VAL A 46 19.05 7.69 15.98
N MET A 47 19.09 8.34 14.82
CA MET A 47 20.13 9.32 14.49
C MET A 47 20.08 10.57 15.36
N THR A 48 18.89 10.99 15.79
CA THR A 48 18.69 12.23 16.56
C THR A 48 18.80 12.00 18.07
N ASN A 49 18.19 10.93 18.56
CA ASN A 49 17.99 10.70 20.00
C ASN A 49 18.68 9.42 20.50
N GLY A 50 19.38 8.69 19.65
CA GLY A 50 19.91 7.37 19.96
C GLY A 50 18.83 6.29 20.07
N PRO A 51 19.24 5.03 20.32
CA PRO A 51 18.34 3.92 20.60
C PRO A 51 17.40 4.20 21.78
N LEU A 52 16.27 3.51 21.83
CA LEU A 52 15.35 3.62 22.97
C LEU A 52 15.98 3.00 24.23
N SER A 53 15.97 3.77 25.33
CA SER A 53 16.25 3.27 26.68
C SER A 53 14.97 2.81 27.39
N GLY A 54 15.09 2.11 28.52
CA GLY A 54 13.95 1.66 29.33
C GLY A 54 12.97 2.77 29.72
N GLU A 55 13.49 3.95 30.09
CA GLU A 55 12.68 5.13 30.43
C GLU A 55 11.81 5.60 29.24
N ASN A 56 12.34 5.50 28.02
CA ASN A 56 11.60 5.90 26.81
C ASN A 56 10.41 4.98 26.49
N TYR A 57 10.38 3.75 27.02
CA TYR A 57 9.21 2.87 26.87
C TYR A 57 8.10 3.20 27.88
N VAL A 58 8.45 3.82 29.00
CA VAL A 58 7.49 4.23 30.04
C VAL A 58 6.90 5.60 29.73
N ASN A 59 7.74 6.53 29.25
CA ASN A 59 7.31 7.87 28.91
C ASN A 59 6.71 7.91 27.48
N PRO A 60 5.40 8.17 27.30
CA PRO A 60 4.79 8.19 25.97
C PRO A 60 5.09 9.49 25.19
N THR A 61 5.78 10.45 25.81
CA THR A 61 6.06 11.76 25.19
C THR A 61 6.93 11.59 23.95
N PRO A 62 6.51 12.11 22.78
CA PRO A 62 7.31 12.02 21.56
C PRO A 62 8.66 12.71 21.73
N ARG A 63 9.74 11.97 21.42
CA ARG A 63 11.09 12.55 21.40
C ARG A 63 11.24 13.53 20.23
N PRO A 64 11.97 14.64 20.40
CA PRO A 64 12.13 15.65 19.36
C PRO A 64 12.86 15.06 18.15
N VAL A 65 12.39 15.38 16.95
CA VAL A 65 13.04 15.00 15.68
C VAL A 65 13.05 16.19 14.73
N PRO A 66 14.06 16.30 13.85
CA PRO A 66 14.11 17.34 12.83
C PRO A 66 12.90 17.26 11.89
N LEU A 67 12.61 18.36 11.19
CA LEU A 67 11.42 18.50 10.34
C LEU A 67 11.29 17.39 9.28
N TRP A 68 12.40 16.86 8.76
CA TRP A 68 12.35 15.76 7.79
C TRP A 68 11.85 14.45 8.41
N GLY A 69 12.16 14.17 9.67
CA GLY A 69 11.66 13.01 10.41
C GLY A 69 10.17 13.13 10.67
N GLN A 70 9.70 14.34 11.03
CA GLN A 70 8.27 14.61 11.18
C GLN A 70 7.52 14.39 9.86
N ARG A 71 8.09 14.82 8.72
CA ARG A 71 7.52 14.56 7.40
C ARG A 71 7.47 13.07 7.05
N ALA A 72 8.54 12.32 7.34
CA ALA A 72 8.56 10.87 7.14
C ALA A 72 7.46 10.17 7.96
N HIS A 73 7.29 10.56 9.23
CA HIS A 73 6.22 10.03 10.08
C HIS A 73 4.82 10.30 9.50
N ARG A 74 4.58 11.54 9.04
CA ARG A 74 3.31 11.91 8.42
C ARG A 74 3.05 11.18 7.10
N ALA A 75 4.09 10.93 6.30
CA ALA A 75 3.99 10.15 5.08
C ALA A 75 3.56 8.69 5.36
N TYR A 76 4.13 8.07 6.40
CA TYR A 76 3.75 6.75 6.88
C TYR A 76 2.28 6.70 7.35
N LEU A 77 1.88 7.59 8.26
CA LEU A 77 0.50 7.62 8.78
C LEU A 77 -0.53 7.76 7.65
N ASN A 78 -0.27 8.68 6.71
CA ASN A 78 -1.16 8.88 5.57
C ASN A 78 -1.24 7.63 4.66
N ALA A 79 -0.17 6.86 4.53
CA ALA A 79 -0.19 5.60 3.80
C ALA A 79 -1.05 4.55 4.52
N VAL A 80 -0.93 4.44 5.84
CA VAL A 80 -1.75 3.51 6.64
C VAL A 80 -3.24 3.86 6.54
N GLU A 81 -3.60 5.13 6.67
CA GLU A 81 -4.99 5.61 6.57
C GLU A 81 -5.62 5.31 5.21
N SER A 82 -4.85 5.49 4.13
CA SER A 82 -5.33 5.28 2.76
C SER A 82 -5.34 3.82 2.33
N PHE A 83 -4.54 2.96 3.00
CA PHE A 83 -4.35 1.56 2.60
C PHE A 83 -5.58 0.70 2.88
N ALA A 84 -6.23 0.88 4.05
CA ALA A 84 -7.37 0.06 4.46
C ALA A 84 -8.53 0.05 3.43
N PRO A 85 -9.06 1.20 2.95
CA PRO A 85 -10.13 1.18 1.96
C PRO A 85 -9.69 0.59 0.63
N PHE A 86 -8.48 0.90 0.17
CA PHE A 86 -7.92 0.33 -1.06
C PHE A 86 -7.83 -1.20 -1.00
N ALA A 87 -7.26 -1.73 0.09
CA ALA A 87 -7.10 -3.16 0.29
C ALA A 87 -8.44 -3.90 0.33
N ALA A 88 -9.40 -3.36 1.08
CA ALA A 88 -10.73 -3.93 1.17
C ALA A 88 -11.41 -4.04 -0.21
N LEU A 89 -11.36 -2.98 -1.02
CA LEU A 89 -11.99 -2.97 -2.34
C LEU A 89 -11.31 -3.94 -3.32
N VAL A 90 -9.97 -4.00 -3.36
CA VAL A 90 -9.26 -4.95 -4.23
C VAL A 90 -9.61 -6.40 -3.86
N ILE A 91 -9.67 -6.71 -2.57
CA ILE A 91 -10.06 -8.04 -2.09
C ILE A 91 -11.50 -8.35 -2.50
N VAL A 92 -12.43 -7.42 -2.28
CA VAL A 92 -13.84 -7.58 -2.67
C VAL A 92 -13.98 -7.80 -4.17
N ALA A 93 -13.31 -7.03 -5.02
CA ALA A 93 -13.34 -7.20 -6.47
C ALA A 93 -12.92 -8.61 -6.89
N ASN A 94 -11.86 -9.15 -6.29
CA ASN A 94 -11.37 -10.49 -6.60
C ASN A 94 -12.30 -11.59 -6.06
N LEU A 95 -12.84 -11.44 -4.85
CA LEU A 95 -13.77 -12.42 -4.25
C LEU A 95 -15.13 -12.44 -4.95
N ALA A 96 -15.60 -11.28 -5.41
CA ALA A 96 -16.86 -11.14 -6.15
C ALA A 96 -16.74 -11.53 -7.64
N GLY A 97 -15.54 -11.86 -8.12
CA GLY A 97 -15.30 -12.13 -9.55
C GLY A 97 -15.48 -10.90 -10.45
N LYS A 98 -15.38 -9.69 -9.89
CA LYS A 98 -15.46 -8.40 -10.59
C LYS A 98 -14.10 -7.78 -10.91
N ALA A 99 -13.00 -8.49 -10.63
CA ALA A 99 -11.67 -8.03 -11.02
C ALA A 99 -11.51 -8.07 -12.56
N ASP A 100 -11.16 -6.93 -13.14
CA ASP A 100 -11.05 -6.74 -14.58
C ASP A 100 -9.89 -5.79 -14.95
N ALA A 101 -9.82 -5.39 -16.22
CA ALA A 101 -8.78 -4.49 -16.71
C ALA A 101 -8.86 -3.09 -16.06
N MET A 102 -10.06 -2.63 -15.70
CA MET A 102 -10.27 -1.32 -15.11
C MET A 102 -9.91 -1.29 -13.63
N THR A 103 -10.31 -2.32 -12.87
CA THR A 103 -9.83 -2.48 -11.48
C THR A 103 -8.30 -2.57 -11.44
N ALA A 104 -7.69 -3.28 -12.41
CA ALA A 104 -6.25 -3.40 -12.50
C ALA A 104 -5.56 -2.06 -12.80
N PHE A 105 -6.15 -1.25 -13.67
CA PHE A 105 -5.69 0.11 -13.96
C PHE A 105 -5.72 1.00 -12.71
N TRP A 106 -6.82 0.97 -11.96
CA TRP A 106 -6.94 1.74 -10.73
C TRP A 106 -5.98 1.27 -9.63
N ALA A 107 -5.79 -0.05 -9.48
CA ALA A 107 -4.84 -0.60 -8.51
C ALA A 107 -3.39 -0.24 -8.84
N THR A 108 -3.02 -0.29 -10.13
CA THR A 108 -1.73 0.18 -10.63
C THR A 108 -1.53 1.66 -10.32
N SER A 109 -2.52 2.49 -10.65
CA SER A 109 -2.48 3.94 -10.45
C SER A 109 -2.33 4.28 -8.97
N PHE A 110 -3.10 3.61 -8.10
CA PHE A 110 -3.02 3.81 -6.65
C PHE A 110 -1.59 3.61 -6.15
N PHE A 111 -0.95 2.48 -6.49
CA PHE A 111 0.42 2.19 -6.06
C PHE A 111 1.41 3.31 -6.44
N TRP A 112 1.43 3.70 -7.72
CA TRP A 112 2.35 4.73 -8.20
C TRP A 112 2.09 6.10 -7.58
N LEU A 113 0.81 6.47 -7.41
CA LEU A 113 0.42 7.71 -6.73
C LEU A 113 0.87 7.71 -5.27
N ARG A 114 0.77 6.58 -4.57
CA ARG A 114 1.25 6.43 -3.19
C ARG A 114 2.77 6.51 -3.09
N LEU A 115 3.48 5.90 -4.04
CA LEU A 115 4.95 5.98 -4.09
C LEU A 115 5.41 7.42 -4.33
N VAL A 116 4.84 8.10 -5.32
CA VAL A 116 5.14 9.51 -5.61
C VAL A 116 4.77 10.39 -4.42
N HIS A 117 3.60 10.17 -3.81
CA HIS A 117 3.17 10.91 -2.62
C HIS A 117 4.19 10.79 -1.47
N ALA A 118 4.67 9.58 -1.18
CA ALA A 118 5.66 9.38 -0.12
C ALA A 118 6.97 10.16 -0.38
N ILE A 119 7.48 10.12 -1.62
CA ILE A 119 8.69 10.85 -2.02
C ILE A 119 8.48 12.36 -1.93
N VAL A 120 7.40 12.87 -2.52
CA VAL A 120 7.04 14.30 -2.54
C VAL A 120 6.83 14.85 -1.14
N TYR A 121 6.18 14.09 -0.26
CA TYR A 121 5.98 14.46 1.14
C TYR A 121 7.34 14.58 1.84
N TRP A 122 8.21 13.59 1.65
CA TRP A 122 9.52 13.59 2.29
C TRP A 122 10.38 14.80 1.87
N LEU A 123 10.37 15.13 0.57
CA LEU A 123 11.08 16.26 -0.04
C LEU A 123 10.44 17.63 0.23
N ALA A 124 9.31 17.68 0.93
CA ALA A 124 8.60 18.93 1.26
C ALA A 124 8.15 19.75 0.03
N ILE A 125 7.83 19.10 -1.09
CA ILE A 125 7.35 19.80 -2.29
C ILE A 125 5.87 20.16 -2.11
N PRO A 126 5.50 21.46 -2.05
CA PRO A 126 4.14 21.88 -1.79
C PRO A 126 3.23 21.63 -3.01
N PHE A 127 1.91 21.56 -2.76
CA PHE A 127 0.82 21.37 -3.74
C PHE A 127 0.80 20.03 -4.51
N VAL A 128 1.95 19.55 -4.99
CA VAL A 128 2.08 18.25 -5.68
C VAL A 128 1.55 17.13 -4.78
N ARG A 129 1.88 17.19 -3.47
CA ARG A 129 1.37 16.25 -2.46
C ARG A 129 -0.16 16.16 -2.48
N THR A 130 -0.85 17.29 -2.48
CA THR A 130 -2.31 17.33 -2.43
C THR A 130 -2.90 16.75 -3.71
N LEU A 131 -2.34 17.12 -4.86
CA LEU A 131 -2.78 16.59 -6.15
C LEU A 131 -2.67 15.06 -6.21
N VAL A 132 -1.50 14.50 -5.88
CA VAL A 132 -1.29 13.04 -5.96
C VAL A 132 -2.10 12.28 -4.92
N PHE A 133 -2.35 12.89 -3.74
CA PHE A 133 -3.25 12.31 -2.74
C PHE A 133 -4.69 12.24 -3.25
N THR A 134 -5.20 13.32 -3.85
CA THR A 134 -6.54 13.37 -4.42
C THR A 134 -6.70 12.37 -5.57
N LEU A 135 -5.71 12.25 -6.46
CA LEU A 135 -5.73 11.24 -7.51
C LEU A 135 -5.71 9.81 -6.93
N GLY A 136 -5.00 9.59 -5.82
CA GLY A 136 -5.01 8.31 -5.12
C GLY A 136 -6.41 7.96 -4.60
N PHE A 137 -7.13 8.95 -4.06
CA PHE A 137 -8.54 8.77 -3.69
C PHE A 137 -9.44 8.47 -4.91
N VAL A 138 -9.22 9.15 -6.04
CA VAL A 138 -9.95 8.87 -7.30
C VAL A 138 -9.75 7.42 -7.74
N ALA A 139 -8.54 6.86 -7.58
CA ALA A 139 -8.29 5.45 -7.88
C ALA A 139 -9.11 4.51 -6.98
N VAL A 140 -9.21 4.79 -5.68
CA VAL A 140 -10.06 4.04 -4.75
C VAL A 140 -11.54 4.13 -5.16
N ALA A 141 -12.02 5.34 -5.48
CA ALA A 141 -13.39 5.56 -5.95
C ALA A 141 -13.67 4.82 -7.27
N GLY A 142 -12.68 4.77 -8.18
CA GLY A 142 -12.74 4.02 -9.42
C GLY A 142 -12.93 2.52 -9.18
N ILE A 143 -12.12 1.91 -8.31
CA ILE A 143 -12.29 0.49 -7.93
C ILE A 143 -13.67 0.26 -7.33
N PHE A 144 -14.12 1.15 -6.43
CA PHE A 144 -15.45 1.04 -5.84
C PHE A 144 -16.54 1.05 -6.92
N TRP A 145 -16.50 1.99 -7.86
CA TRP A 145 -17.46 2.09 -8.95
C TRP A 145 -17.53 0.81 -9.80
N GLU A 146 -16.37 0.25 -10.15
CA GLU A 146 -16.29 -1.01 -10.91
C GLU A 146 -16.91 -2.19 -10.14
N ILE A 147 -16.86 -2.16 -8.81
CA ILE A 147 -17.49 -3.19 -7.96
C ILE A 147 -19.00 -3.03 -7.87
N VAL A 148 -19.55 -1.81 -7.81
CA VAL A 148 -21.01 -1.61 -7.59
C VAL A 148 -21.85 -1.55 -8.84
N LYS A 149 -21.27 -1.25 -10.00
CA LYS A 149 -22.01 -1.22 -11.27
C LYS A 149 -22.42 -2.62 -11.76
#